data_AF-A0A8T9B389-F1
#
_entry.id   AF-A0A8T9B389-F1
#
_cell.length_a   1.000
_cell.length_b   1.000
_cell.length_c   1.000
_cell.angle_alpha   90.00
_cell.angle_beta   90.00
_cell.angle_gamma   90.00
#
_symmetry.space_group_name_H-M   'P 1'
#
loop_
_entity.id
_entity.type
_entity.pdbx_description
1 polymer ?
#
loop_
_entity_poly.entity_id
_entity_poly.type
_entity_poly.pdbx_seq_one_letter_code
_entity_poly.pdbx_strand_id
1 'polypeptide(L)'
;MASLFLRILHLGQAAFSAYNIYLSSISISNLQKYEETSKKAARYSKEAARQLHKTRTTQASSEIAVLTTLLTSAYLVFASGSKFWGAFLALANVAVLVLVRDHVGRFWKGAAKIPAPKMGEYSEAVSKTQEVRLNMAYLAASWVVAGVLAIRRTNPGVERHARPYIPTPVSMKSIKSSLLRCNGFIKRVSQSRELKRANSTVGNDRYEVCQLLADKGIPCTIWLEDLLALHGSNTQVWDLNLLVEDPRAAAKVLRHSGYKETTPDAKFEDDPDISERTTRVAQLQSSTAVVLHYAKNWYFQLDDRIPGFLPPVHSFLDSMIEFWLNISSQDYVDRLGFALYIGCLICYCYDLQTSDDGPVKNPAYAEKLKPEHREVHYNITAADPKEESFTTTNRHTYHARRSREIKEGIFVPRPYEKGVFRAPLTTVSEQ
;
A
#
# COMPACT_ATOMS: atom_id res chain seq x y z
N MET A 1 9.63 1.65 -31.09
CA MET A 1 8.68 1.89 -29.97
C MET A 1 9.34 1.89 -28.59
N ALA A 2 10.08 0.86 -28.16
CA ALA A 2 10.67 0.81 -26.81
C ALA A 2 11.61 1.99 -26.45
N SER A 3 12.36 2.53 -27.42
CA SER A 3 13.22 3.71 -27.21
C SER A 3 12.44 4.99 -26.95
N LEU A 4 11.27 5.14 -27.57
CA LEU A 4 10.40 6.31 -27.38
C LEU A 4 9.75 6.24 -26.00
N PHE A 5 9.28 5.06 -25.59
CA PHE A 5 8.70 4.84 -24.27
C PHE A 5 9.69 5.14 -23.14
N LEU A 6 10.95 4.71 -23.27
CA LEU A 6 11.99 5.00 -22.28
C LEU A 6 12.26 6.52 -22.15
N ARG A 7 12.27 7.25 -23.28
CA ARG A 7 12.45 8.71 -23.27
C ARG A 7 11.26 9.44 -22.64
N ILE A 8 10.03 9.00 -22.92
CA ILE A 8 8.82 9.52 -22.26
C ILE A 8 8.90 9.27 -20.75
N LEU A 9 9.34 8.08 -20.33
CA LEU A 9 9.53 7.75 -18.92
C LEU A 9 10.55 8.67 -18.27
N HIS A 10 11.72 8.88 -18.88
CA HIS A 10 12.74 9.80 -18.36
C HIS A 10 12.27 11.26 -18.34
N LEU A 11 11.49 11.70 -19.32
CA LEU A 11 10.88 13.04 -19.30
C LEU A 11 9.89 13.17 -18.14
N GLY A 12 9.07 12.15 -17.89
CA GLY A 12 8.17 12.10 -16.73
C GLY A 12 8.93 12.11 -15.40
N GLN A 13 10.04 11.36 -15.30
CA GLN A 13 10.92 11.38 -14.12
C GLN A 13 11.50 12.78 -13.89
N ALA A 14 11.97 13.45 -14.94
CA ALA A 14 12.52 14.80 -14.83
C ALA A 14 11.45 15.81 -14.36
N ALA A 15 10.26 15.80 -14.97
CA ALA A 15 9.17 16.68 -14.55
C ALA A 15 8.74 16.42 -13.09
N PHE A 16 8.65 15.14 -12.70
CA PHE A 16 8.26 14.78 -11.35
C PHE A 16 9.36 15.12 -10.32
N SER A 17 10.64 15.00 -10.68
CA SER A 17 11.74 15.47 -9.83
C SER A 17 11.75 16.99 -9.68
N ALA A 18 11.45 17.75 -10.74
CA ALA A 18 11.33 19.21 -10.64
C ALA A 18 10.20 19.64 -9.68
N TYR A 19 9.06 18.96 -9.72
CA TYR A 19 7.98 19.15 -8.75
C TYR A 19 8.43 18.87 -7.32
N ASN A 20 9.24 17.83 -7.10
CA ASN A 20 9.78 17.52 -5.79
C ASN A 20 10.79 18.53 -5.27
N ILE A 21 11.57 19.15 -6.15
CA ILE A 21 12.45 20.28 -5.79
C ILE A 21 11.59 21.48 -5.37
N TYR A 22 10.48 21.75 -6.06
CA TYR A 22 9.53 22.78 -5.64
C TYR A 22 8.90 22.49 -4.27
N LEU A 23 8.49 21.26 -3.99
CA LEU A 23 8.00 20.91 -2.64
C LEU A 23 9.09 21.05 -1.57
N SER A 24 10.32 20.67 -1.90
CA SER A 24 11.48 20.82 -1.01
C SER A 24 11.79 22.30 -0.74
N SER A 25 11.66 23.19 -1.72
CA SER A 25 11.88 24.62 -1.52
C SER A 25 10.86 25.23 -0.56
N ILE A 26 9.58 24.85 -0.66
CA ILE A 26 8.55 25.25 0.32
C ILE A 26 8.92 24.77 1.72
N SER A 27 9.26 23.48 1.86
CA SER A 27 9.63 22.89 3.15
C SER A 27 10.85 23.59 3.77
N ILE A 28 11.92 23.77 2.99
CA ILE A 28 13.16 24.42 3.45
C ILE A 28 12.89 25.87 3.83
N SER A 29 12.17 26.64 3.00
CA SER A 29 11.83 28.03 3.31
C SER A 29 11.00 28.15 4.59
N ASN A 30 10.05 27.25 4.81
CA ASN A 30 9.27 27.23 6.06
C ASN A 30 10.13 26.83 7.27
N LEU A 31 11.04 25.87 7.16
CA LEU A 31 11.96 25.51 8.24
C LEU A 31 12.97 26.61 8.57
N GLN A 32 13.44 27.35 7.56
CA GLN A 32 14.37 28.47 7.73
C GLN A 32 13.81 29.58 8.63
N LYS A 33 12.49 29.79 8.64
CA LYS A 33 11.84 30.77 9.53
C LYS A 33 12.08 30.47 11.02
N TYR A 34 12.29 29.20 11.36
CA TYR A 34 12.55 28.74 12.73
C TYR A 34 14.05 28.51 13.00
N GLU A 35 14.92 28.76 12.02
CA GLU A 35 16.33 28.40 12.11
C GLU A 35 17.10 29.23 13.14
N GLU A 36 16.86 30.54 13.22
CA GLU A 36 17.50 31.40 14.23
C GLU A 36 17.08 31.03 15.65
N THR A 37 15.79 30.73 15.86
CA THR A 37 15.28 30.23 17.14
C THR A 37 15.93 28.89 17.50
N SER A 38 16.04 27.98 16.53
CA SER A 38 16.68 26.67 16.70
C SER A 38 18.17 26.79 17.00
N LYS A 39 18.89 27.72 16.35
CA LYS A 39 20.31 28.03 16.64
C LYS A 39 20.49 28.59 18.05
N LYS A 40 19.61 29.48 18.50
CA LYS A 40 19.65 30.01 19.87
C LYS A 40 19.42 28.88 20.89
N ALA A 41 18.42 28.04 20.69
CA ALA A 41 18.16 26.88 21.55
C ALA A 41 19.34 25.89 21.56
N ALA A 42 19.97 25.66 20.41
CA ALA A 42 21.14 24.79 20.26
C ALA A 42 22.36 25.25 21.07
N ARG A 43 22.49 26.55 21.39
CA ARG A 43 23.58 27.05 22.25
C ARG A 43 23.47 26.57 23.69
N TYR A 44 22.25 26.29 24.15
CA TYR A 44 21.96 25.93 25.55
C TYR A 44 21.49 24.49 25.71
N SER A 45 21.19 23.78 24.61
CA SER A 45 20.72 22.38 24.64
C SER A 45 21.40 21.53 23.56
N LYS A 46 22.05 20.45 24.00
CA LYS A 46 22.64 19.42 23.11
C LYS A 46 21.58 18.75 22.25
N GLU A 47 20.37 18.58 22.78
CA GLU A 47 19.26 17.99 22.05
C GLU A 47 18.76 18.94 20.96
N ALA A 48 18.62 20.23 21.24
CA ALA A 48 18.26 21.22 20.23
C ALA A 48 19.33 21.31 19.12
N ALA A 49 20.62 21.22 19.46
CA ALA A 49 21.71 21.16 18.48
C ALA A 49 21.62 19.92 17.60
N ARG A 50 21.31 18.75 18.19
CA ARG A 50 21.12 17.49 17.47
C ARG A 50 19.94 17.57 16.50
N GLN A 51 18.82 18.12 16.94
CA GLN A 51 17.61 18.32 16.12
C GLN A 51 17.89 19.26 14.95
N LEU A 52 18.50 20.42 15.20
CA LEU A 52 18.89 21.37 14.15
C LEU A 52 19.80 20.73 13.10
N HIS A 53 20.81 19.97 13.55
CA HIS A 53 21.71 19.27 12.65
C HIS A 53 20.97 18.25 11.79
N LYS A 54 20.12 17.40 12.40
CA LYS A 54 19.36 16.38 11.68
C LYS A 54 18.33 16.97 10.70
N THR A 55 17.68 18.08 11.05
CA THR A 55 16.81 18.83 10.14
C THR A 55 17.59 19.25 8.89
N ARG A 56 18.76 19.89 9.07
CA ARG A 56 19.58 20.31 7.92
C ARG A 56 20.05 19.12 7.07
N THR A 57 20.57 18.06 7.69
CA THR A 57 21.11 16.92 6.93
C THR A 57 20.01 16.17 6.17
N THR A 58 18.81 16.05 6.74
CA THR A 58 17.69 15.36 6.08
C THR A 58 17.14 16.19 4.92
N GLN A 59 16.96 17.50 5.07
CA GLN A 59 16.54 18.36 3.97
C GLN A 59 17.60 18.40 2.85
N ALA A 60 18.88 18.59 3.20
CA ALA A 60 19.95 18.63 2.20
C ALA A 60 20.14 17.30 1.45
N SER A 61 20.13 16.16 2.16
CA SER A 61 20.22 14.85 1.51
C SER A 61 19.02 14.57 0.60
N SER A 62 17.82 14.98 1.04
CA SER A 62 16.60 14.90 0.24
C SER A 62 16.72 15.68 -1.07
N GLU A 63 17.12 16.94 -0.98
CA GLU A 63 17.29 17.83 -2.13
C GLU A 63 18.35 17.29 -3.11
N ILE A 64 19.52 16.88 -2.60
CA ILE A 64 20.59 16.29 -3.41
C ILE A 64 20.13 15.04 -4.15
N ALA A 65 19.38 14.15 -3.49
CA ALA A 65 18.87 12.93 -4.12
C ALA A 65 17.89 13.21 -5.27
N VAL A 66 16.96 14.15 -5.05
CA VAL A 66 15.98 14.52 -6.08
C VAL A 66 16.66 15.27 -7.23
N LEU A 67 17.61 16.17 -6.94
CA LEU A 67 18.39 16.88 -7.95
C LEU A 67 19.23 15.91 -8.80
N THR A 68 19.86 14.93 -8.16
CA THR A 68 20.61 13.86 -8.86
C THR A 68 19.68 13.10 -9.80
N THR A 69 18.45 12.81 -9.35
CA THR A 69 17.44 12.16 -10.19
C THR A 69 17.02 13.03 -11.38
N LEU A 70 16.79 14.33 -11.15
CA LEU A 70 16.46 15.28 -12.21
C LEU A 70 17.57 15.33 -13.27
N LEU A 71 18.82 15.50 -12.85
CA LEU A 71 19.96 15.57 -13.76
C LEU A 71 20.17 14.25 -14.52
N THR A 72 20.05 13.11 -13.83
CA THR A 72 20.20 11.80 -14.48
C THR A 72 19.09 11.55 -15.50
N SER A 73 17.84 11.84 -15.16
CA SER A 73 16.71 11.63 -16.05
C SER A 73 16.76 12.58 -17.26
N ALA A 74 17.05 13.86 -17.05
CA ALA A 74 17.27 14.83 -18.13
C ALA A 74 18.41 14.39 -19.07
N TYR A 75 19.53 13.92 -18.51
CA TYR A 75 20.62 13.36 -19.31
C TYR A 75 20.16 12.18 -20.17
N LEU A 76 19.41 11.23 -19.60
CA LEU A 76 18.94 10.03 -20.31
C LEU A 76 17.83 10.28 -21.34
N VAL A 77 17.16 11.44 -21.32
CA VAL A 77 16.25 11.86 -22.41
C VAL A 77 17.04 12.07 -23.71
N PHE A 78 18.21 12.71 -23.62
CA PHE A 78 19.01 13.12 -24.79
C PHE A 78 20.16 12.15 -25.09
N ALA A 79 20.66 11.45 -24.09
CA ALA A 79 21.77 10.53 -24.26
C ALA A 79 21.40 9.37 -25.20
N SER A 80 22.23 9.16 -26.21
CA SER A 80 22.17 7.99 -27.10
C SER A 80 23.24 6.95 -26.71
N GLY A 81 23.67 6.99 -25.43
CA GLY A 81 24.83 6.27 -24.92
C GLY A 81 24.60 4.79 -24.59
N SER A 82 25.70 4.15 -24.17
CA SER A 82 25.78 2.71 -23.86
C SER A 82 24.65 2.21 -22.95
N LYS A 83 24.03 1.10 -23.34
CA LYS A 83 22.91 0.45 -22.62
C LYS A 83 23.30 0.05 -21.19
N PHE A 84 24.57 -0.31 -20.98
CA PHE A 84 25.12 -0.62 -19.67
C PHE A 84 25.08 0.60 -18.73
N TRP A 85 25.40 1.77 -19.27
CA TRP A 85 25.40 3.03 -18.51
C TRP A 85 24.00 3.42 -18.06
N GLY A 86 22.99 3.24 -18.91
CA GLY A 86 21.59 3.50 -18.53
C GLY A 86 21.09 2.58 -17.40
N ALA A 87 21.44 1.29 -17.43
CA ALA A 87 21.06 0.36 -16.38
C ALA A 87 21.80 0.65 -15.05
N PHE A 88 23.09 0.99 -15.13
CA PHE A 88 23.90 1.39 -13.98
C PHE A 88 23.34 2.65 -13.31
N LEU A 89 23.07 3.71 -14.10
CA LEU A 89 22.50 4.95 -13.60
C LEU A 89 21.12 4.75 -12.95
N ALA A 90 20.28 3.88 -13.53
CA ALA A 90 19.00 3.51 -12.94
C ALA A 90 19.18 2.84 -11.57
N LEU A 91 20.10 1.87 -11.45
CA LEU A 91 20.40 1.20 -10.18
C LEU A 91 20.95 2.18 -9.14
N ALA A 92 21.86 3.07 -9.54
CA ALA A 92 22.44 4.09 -8.66
C ALA A 92 21.35 5.03 -8.11
N ASN A 93 20.41 5.48 -8.95
CA ASN A 93 19.31 6.32 -8.50
C ASN A 93 18.37 5.59 -7.54
N VAL A 94 18.06 4.32 -7.80
CA VAL A 94 17.27 3.50 -6.85
C VAL A 94 17.97 3.45 -5.48
N ALA A 95 19.27 3.16 -5.45
CA ALA A 95 20.03 3.06 -4.21
C ALA A 95 20.03 4.39 -3.43
N VAL A 96 20.33 5.50 -4.11
CA VAL A 96 20.35 6.84 -3.49
C VAL A 96 18.97 7.21 -2.94
N LEU A 97 17.89 7.04 -3.73
CA LEU A 97 16.55 7.40 -3.31
C LEU A 97 16.06 6.57 -2.12
N VAL A 98 16.35 5.26 -2.10
CA VAL A 98 15.95 4.38 -0.98
C VAL A 98 16.72 4.74 0.30
N LEU A 99 18.03 4.93 0.21
CA LEU A 99 18.88 5.28 1.37
C LEU A 99 18.49 6.63 1.97
N VAL A 100 18.26 7.63 1.12
CA VAL A 100 17.86 8.98 1.57
C VAL A 100 16.44 8.96 2.12
N ARG A 101 15.50 8.25 1.47
CA ARG A 101 14.14 8.07 1.99
C ARG A 101 14.13 7.49 3.40
N ASP A 102 14.95 6.47 3.65
CA ASP A 102 15.08 5.86 4.97
C ASP A 102 15.73 6.84 5.98
N HIS A 103 16.81 7.52 5.60
CA HIS A 103 17.46 8.54 6.44
C HIS A 103 16.50 9.65 6.88
N VAL A 104 15.72 10.20 5.94
CA VAL A 104 14.69 11.21 6.19
C VAL A 104 13.58 10.62 7.06
N GLY A 105 13.08 9.43 6.72
CA GLY A 105 12.02 8.75 7.45
C GLY A 105 12.34 8.54 8.93
N ARG A 106 13.54 8.01 9.23
CA ARG A 106 13.95 7.74 10.62
C ARG A 106 13.97 8.98 11.51
N PHE A 107 14.31 10.14 10.96
CA PHE A 107 14.32 11.38 11.73
C PHE A 107 12.91 11.96 11.90
N TRP A 108 12.13 12.03 10.82
CA TRP A 108 10.83 12.69 10.83
C TRP A 108 9.67 11.81 11.34
N LYS A 109 9.90 10.51 11.61
CA LYS A 109 8.90 9.58 12.17
C LYS A 109 8.35 10.02 13.53
N GLY A 110 9.16 10.69 14.34
CA GLY A 110 8.76 11.20 15.67
C GLY A 110 8.41 12.69 15.70
N ALA A 111 8.43 13.38 14.56
CA ALA A 111 8.15 14.81 14.51
C ALA A 111 6.63 15.03 14.48
N ALA A 112 6.05 15.25 15.66
CA ALA A 112 4.63 15.55 15.78
C ALA A 112 4.30 16.87 15.04
N LYS A 113 3.17 16.89 14.32
CA LYS A 113 2.54 18.15 13.90
C LYS A 113 2.08 18.84 15.18
N ILE A 114 2.82 19.86 15.63
CA ILE A 114 2.51 20.54 16.88
C ILE A 114 1.35 21.53 16.61
N PRO A 115 0.16 21.34 17.19
CA PRO A 115 -0.94 22.30 17.08
C PRO A 115 -0.69 23.46 18.06
N ALA A 116 0.44 24.14 17.90
CA ALA A 116 0.77 25.32 18.69
C ALA A 116 0.51 26.59 17.85
N PRO A 117 -0.01 27.67 18.46
CA PRO A 117 -0.13 28.96 17.79
C PRO A 117 1.22 29.35 17.17
N LYS A 118 1.22 29.74 15.88
CA LYS A 118 2.41 30.10 15.08
C LYS A 118 3.30 28.94 14.57
N MET A 119 2.86 27.67 14.70
CA MET A 119 3.58 26.49 14.17
C MET A 119 2.97 25.92 12.88
N GLY A 120 2.01 26.62 12.25
CA GLY A 120 1.37 26.17 11.00
C GLY A 120 2.38 25.91 9.88
N GLU A 121 3.33 26.81 9.68
CA GLU A 121 4.36 26.70 8.65
C GLU A 121 5.35 25.56 8.94
N TYR A 122 5.65 25.29 10.21
CA TYR A 122 6.43 24.12 10.62
C TYR A 122 5.70 22.82 10.30
N SER A 123 4.41 22.73 10.64
CA SER A 123 3.55 21.58 10.32
C SER A 123 3.45 21.35 8.81
N GLU A 124 3.32 22.43 8.03
CA GLU A 124 3.34 22.38 6.58
C GLU A 124 4.70 21.87 6.06
N ALA A 125 5.82 22.33 6.61
CA ALA A 125 7.14 21.85 6.22
C ALA A 125 7.34 20.35 6.50
N VAL A 126 6.86 19.88 7.67
CA VAL A 126 6.84 18.44 7.99
C VAL A 126 6.02 17.69 6.95
N SER A 127 4.82 18.19 6.61
CA SER A 127 3.94 17.58 5.62
C SER A 127 4.61 17.50 4.24
N LYS A 128 5.23 18.59 3.78
CA LYS A 128 5.93 18.67 2.49
C LYS A 128 7.16 17.76 2.46
N THR A 129 7.88 17.65 3.57
CA THR A 129 9.00 16.71 3.71
C THR A 129 8.53 15.25 3.59
N GLN A 130 7.39 14.91 4.20
CA GLN A 130 6.81 13.57 4.07
C GLN A 130 6.30 13.29 2.66
N GLU A 131 5.74 14.30 1.98
CA GLU A 131 5.33 14.22 0.58
C GLU A 131 6.53 13.98 -0.34
N VAL A 132 7.63 14.71 -0.17
CA VAL A 132 8.89 14.49 -0.91
C VAL A 132 9.44 13.10 -0.62
N ARG A 133 9.42 12.66 0.64
CA ARG A 133 9.81 11.30 1.02
C ARG A 133 8.99 10.26 0.27
N LEU A 134 7.67 10.42 0.18
CA LEU A 134 6.76 9.55 -0.57
C LEU A 134 7.14 9.53 -2.06
N ASN A 135 7.34 10.70 -2.65
CA ASN A 135 7.69 10.83 -4.05
C ASN A 135 9.04 10.19 -4.40
N MET A 136 10.01 10.14 -3.48
CA MET A 136 11.24 9.35 -3.68
C MET A 136 10.96 7.86 -3.89
N ALA A 137 9.93 7.29 -3.26
CA ALA A 137 9.54 5.90 -3.49
C ALA A 137 8.97 5.70 -4.90
N TYR A 138 8.12 6.63 -5.36
CA TYR A 138 7.61 6.61 -6.74
C TYR A 138 8.75 6.78 -7.77
N LEU A 139 9.70 7.69 -7.51
CA LEU A 139 10.90 7.86 -8.34
C LEU A 139 11.75 6.57 -8.35
N ALA A 140 11.99 5.95 -7.20
CA ALA A 140 12.75 4.69 -7.13
C ALA A 140 12.05 3.58 -7.94
N ALA A 141 10.73 3.42 -7.78
CA ALA A 141 9.96 2.45 -8.56
C ALA A 141 10.05 2.73 -10.07
N SER A 142 9.97 4.00 -10.48
CA SER A 142 10.10 4.39 -11.89
C SER A 142 11.50 4.06 -12.45
N TRP A 143 12.57 4.21 -11.65
CA TRP A 143 13.93 3.83 -12.05
C TRP A 143 14.11 2.33 -12.17
N VAL A 144 13.47 1.53 -11.31
CA VAL A 144 13.42 0.06 -11.47
C VAL A 144 12.81 -0.30 -12.83
N VAL A 145 11.68 0.33 -13.19
CA VAL A 145 11.04 0.11 -14.50
C VAL A 145 11.98 0.52 -15.64
N ALA A 146 12.62 1.68 -15.55
CA ALA A 146 13.58 2.15 -16.54
C ALA A 146 14.76 1.17 -16.70
N GLY A 147 15.32 0.66 -15.61
CA GLY A 147 16.41 -0.31 -15.61
C GLY A 147 16.02 -1.64 -16.27
N VAL A 148 14.84 -2.18 -15.96
CA VAL A 148 14.33 -3.41 -16.59
C VAL A 148 14.14 -3.22 -18.10
N LEU A 149 13.61 -2.08 -18.53
CA LEU A 149 13.44 -1.76 -19.95
C LEU A 149 14.78 -1.57 -20.66
N ALA A 150 15.76 -0.96 -20.00
CA ALA A 150 17.12 -0.82 -20.52
C ALA A 150 17.78 -2.20 -20.73
N ILE A 151 17.62 -3.13 -19.78
CA ILE A 151 18.13 -4.50 -19.88
C ILE A 151 17.37 -5.30 -20.95
N ARG A 152 16.05 -5.20 -21.06
CA ARG A 152 15.30 -5.92 -22.12
C ARG A 152 15.70 -5.49 -23.53
N ARG A 153 16.23 -4.28 -23.71
CA ARG A 153 16.81 -3.80 -24.97
C ARG A 153 18.18 -4.46 -25.29
N THR A 154 18.80 -5.20 -24.37
CA THR A 154 20.11 -5.85 -24.58
C THR A 154 20.00 -7.25 -25.21
N ASN A 155 18.84 -7.93 -25.15
CA ASN A 155 18.68 -9.30 -25.69
C ASN A 155 17.56 -9.38 -26.75
N PRO A 156 17.87 -9.22 -28.06
CA PRO A 156 16.94 -9.60 -29.12
C PRO A 156 17.13 -11.04 -29.63
N GLY A 157 18.08 -11.83 -29.12
CA GLY A 157 18.20 -13.24 -29.51
C GLY A 157 19.45 -13.91 -28.95
N VAL A 158 19.29 -14.77 -27.94
CA VAL A 158 20.18 -15.90 -27.64
C VAL A 158 19.33 -16.97 -26.97
N GLU A 159 18.79 -17.88 -27.78
CA GLU A 159 18.61 -19.27 -27.36
C GLU A 159 19.99 -19.94 -27.33
N ARG A 160 20.16 -20.82 -26.32
CA ARG A 160 21.22 -21.84 -26.14
C ARG A 160 22.60 -21.42 -25.59
N HIS A 161 22.85 -21.97 -24.39
CA HIS A 161 24.08 -22.49 -23.78
C HIS A 161 25.31 -21.59 -23.62
N ALA A 162 25.55 -21.13 -22.38
CA ALA A 162 26.73 -21.46 -21.56
C ALA A 162 26.68 -20.67 -20.23
N ARG A 163 27.01 -21.32 -19.10
CA ARG A 163 27.29 -20.62 -17.83
C ARG A 163 28.72 -20.07 -17.85
N PRO A 164 28.96 -18.94 -17.17
CA PRO A 164 30.02 -18.96 -16.17
C PRO A 164 29.62 -18.32 -14.83
N TYR A 165 30.41 -18.69 -13.83
CA TYR A 165 30.29 -18.47 -12.39
C TYR A 165 30.89 -17.13 -11.95
N ILE A 166 30.18 -16.33 -11.13
CA ILE A 166 30.69 -15.14 -10.41
C ILE A 166 29.98 -15.05 -9.03
N PRO A 167 30.67 -14.67 -7.94
CA PRO A 167 30.32 -15.03 -6.56
C PRO A 167 29.26 -14.13 -5.92
N THR A 168 28.54 -14.71 -4.95
CA THR A 168 27.49 -14.04 -4.17
C THR A 168 28.06 -13.19 -3.03
N PRO A 169 27.46 -12.01 -2.79
CA PRO A 169 27.17 -11.56 -1.44
C PRO A 169 25.65 -11.49 -1.19
N VAL A 170 25.30 -11.96 0.01
CA VAL A 170 24.04 -11.83 0.76
C VAL A 170 23.54 -10.37 0.73
N SER A 171 22.27 -9.96 0.66
CA SER A 171 20.95 -10.60 0.60
C SER A 171 20.08 -9.70 -0.29
N MET A 172 19.83 -10.13 -1.53
CA MET A 172 19.01 -9.41 -2.53
C MET A 172 17.71 -10.17 -2.83
N LYS A 173 17.25 -11.00 -1.88
CA LYS A 173 16.08 -11.88 -2.00
C LYS A 173 14.78 -11.24 -1.48
N SER A 174 14.84 -10.45 -0.41
CA SER A 174 13.65 -9.79 0.17
C SER A 174 13.05 -8.74 -0.79
N ILE A 175 13.87 -7.83 -1.31
CA ILE A 175 13.43 -6.70 -2.16
C ILE A 175 12.96 -7.13 -3.57
N LYS A 176 13.53 -8.21 -4.13
CA LYS A 176 13.08 -8.76 -5.42
C LYS A 176 11.69 -9.37 -5.33
N SER A 177 11.30 -9.93 -4.19
CA SER A 177 10.03 -10.66 -4.04
C SER A 177 8.80 -9.73 -3.97
N SER A 178 8.96 -8.54 -3.39
CA SER A 178 7.90 -7.55 -3.22
C SER A 178 7.70 -6.70 -4.47
N LEU A 179 8.78 -6.33 -5.18
CA LEU A 179 8.70 -5.48 -6.38
C LEU A 179 8.31 -6.23 -7.66
N LEU A 180 8.56 -7.54 -7.76
CA LEU A 180 8.04 -8.37 -8.85
C LEU A 180 6.53 -8.62 -8.74
N ARG A 181 5.95 -8.50 -7.53
CA ARG A 181 4.54 -8.75 -7.25
C ARG A 181 3.61 -7.60 -7.67
N CYS A 182 4.03 -6.34 -7.53
CA CYS A 182 3.19 -5.19 -7.90
C CYS A 182 3.25 -4.80 -9.40
N ASN A 183 4.40 -4.94 -10.08
CA ASN A 183 4.50 -4.51 -11.49
C ASN A 183 3.96 -5.56 -12.50
N GLY A 184 3.78 -6.82 -12.07
CA GLY A 184 3.05 -7.82 -12.86
C GLY A 184 1.52 -7.66 -12.81
N PHE A 185 1.03 -6.88 -11.84
CA PHE A 185 -0.37 -6.78 -11.45
C PHE A 185 -1.25 -6.01 -12.45
N ILE A 186 -0.73 -4.93 -13.04
CA ILE A 186 -1.54 -4.05 -13.90
C ILE A 186 -1.51 -4.49 -15.38
N LYS A 187 -0.48 -5.21 -15.83
CA LYS A 187 -0.29 -5.50 -17.27
C LYS A 187 -0.76 -6.88 -17.74
N ARG A 188 -1.15 -7.78 -16.83
CA ARG A 188 -1.67 -9.13 -17.17
C ARG A 188 -3.20 -9.26 -17.05
N VAL A 189 -3.91 -8.16 -16.82
CA VAL A 189 -5.37 -8.09 -16.72
C VAL A 189 -6.07 -8.17 -18.10
N SER A 190 -5.36 -7.95 -19.22
CA SER A 190 -5.99 -8.00 -20.55
C SER A 190 -5.86 -9.32 -21.32
N GLN A 191 -5.08 -10.30 -20.84
CA GLN A 191 -4.84 -11.56 -21.57
C GLN A 191 -5.51 -12.79 -20.93
N SER A 192 -6.21 -12.65 -19.80
CA SER A 192 -6.85 -13.80 -19.12
C SER A 192 -8.28 -14.11 -19.60
N ARG A 193 -8.78 -13.47 -20.66
CA ARG A 193 -10.11 -13.77 -21.23
C ARG A 193 -10.15 -15.03 -22.08
N GLU A 194 -9.01 -15.58 -22.51
CA GLU A 194 -8.97 -16.77 -23.39
C GLU A 194 -8.60 -18.09 -22.71
N LEU A 195 -8.31 -18.10 -21.40
CA LEU A 195 -7.90 -19.32 -20.68
C LEU A 195 -8.91 -19.83 -19.64
N LYS A 196 -10.16 -19.34 -19.67
CA LYS A 196 -11.22 -19.73 -18.72
C LYS A 196 -12.20 -20.78 -19.27
N ARG A 197 -11.83 -21.51 -20.34
CA ARG A 197 -12.62 -22.65 -20.85
C ARG A 197 -11.87 -23.99 -20.85
N ALA A 198 -10.70 -24.07 -20.23
CA ALA A 198 -9.96 -25.31 -20.06
C ALA A 198 -9.47 -25.42 -18.61
N ASN A 199 -10.22 -26.15 -17.80
CA ASN A 199 -9.84 -26.90 -16.58
C ASN A 199 -10.89 -26.75 -15.48
N SER A 200 -11.95 -27.55 -15.61
CA SER A 200 -12.96 -27.81 -14.59
C SER A 200 -12.77 -29.21 -13.99
N THR A 201 -11.54 -29.57 -13.59
CA THR A 201 -11.21 -30.91 -13.04
C THR A 201 -9.96 -30.93 -12.16
N VAL A 202 -9.83 -30.03 -11.18
CA VAL A 202 -8.92 -30.21 -10.02
C VAL A 202 -9.73 -29.97 -8.75
N GLY A 203 -9.77 -30.99 -7.88
CA GLY A 203 -10.52 -31.00 -6.64
C GLY A 203 -10.15 -29.86 -5.68
N ASN A 204 -11.10 -29.53 -4.82
CA ASN A 204 -11.17 -28.32 -4.01
C ASN A 204 -10.32 -28.41 -2.71
N ASP A 205 -9.10 -28.95 -2.81
CA ASP A 205 -8.26 -29.30 -1.64
C ASP A 205 -7.85 -28.05 -0.82
N ARG A 206 -7.84 -26.86 -1.44
CA ARG A 206 -7.40 -25.61 -0.82
C ARG A 206 -8.19 -25.26 0.45
N TYR A 207 -9.49 -25.52 0.48
CA TYR A 207 -10.37 -25.13 1.59
C TYR A 207 -10.65 -26.29 2.56
N GLU A 208 -10.06 -27.47 2.37
CA GLU A 208 -10.21 -28.61 3.30
C GLU A 208 -9.80 -28.26 4.73
N VAL A 209 -8.85 -27.34 4.89
CA VAL A 209 -8.44 -26.83 6.20
C VAL A 209 -9.61 -26.20 6.97
N CYS A 210 -10.60 -25.62 6.28
CA CYS A 210 -11.77 -25.02 6.92
C CYS A 210 -12.66 -26.12 7.51
N GLN A 211 -12.87 -27.21 6.76
CA GLN A 211 -13.60 -28.38 7.25
C GLN A 211 -12.86 -29.05 8.42
N LEU A 212 -11.54 -29.20 8.31
CA LEU A 212 -10.71 -29.76 9.38
C LEU A 212 -10.81 -28.96 10.69
N LEU A 213 -10.81 -27.63 10.62
CA LEU A 213 -11.00 -26.78 11.80
C LEU A 213 -12.43 -26.90 12.36
N ALA A 214 -13.44 -26.91 11.48
CA ALA A 214 -14.84 -27.08 11.86
C ALA A 214 -15.09 -28.43 12.58
N ASP A 215 -14.55 -29.53 12.05
CA ASP A 215 -14.65 -30.87 12.65
C ASP A 215 -14.00 -30.96 14.05
N LYS A 216 -13.12 -30.01 14.37
CA LYS A 216 -12.47 -29.87 15.68
C LYS A 216 -13.09 -28.78 16.55
N GLY A 217 -14.25 -28.25 16.15
CA GLY A 217 -14.98 -27.23 16.88
C GLY A 217 -14.29 -25.87 16.91
N ILE A 218 -13.49 -25.55 15.88
CA ILE A 218 -12.86 -24.24 15.72
C ILE A 218 -13.57 -23.48 14.59
N PRO A 219 -14.40 -22.48 14.91
CA PRO A 219 -15.02 -21.64 13.91
C PRO A 219 -13.97 -20.91 13.09
N CYS A 220 -14.15 -20.88 11.77
CA CYS A 220 -13.27 -20.17 10.87
C CYS A 220 -14.02 -19.59 9.67
N THR A 221 -13.40 -18.62 9.01
CA THR A 221 -13.98 -17.94 7.86
C THR A 221 -12.88 -17.59 6.87
N ILE A 222 -13.15 -17.82 5.58
CA ILE A 222 -12.27 -17.46 4.47
C ILE A 222 -12.21 -15.93 4.36
N TRP A 223 -11.01 -15.37 4.18
CA TRP A 223 -10.78 -13.93 4.25
C TRP A 223 -9.87 -13.40 3.13
N LEU A 224 -9.82 -12.07 3.02
CA LEU A 224 -9.00 -11.32 2.06
C LEU A 224 -9.22 -11.73 0.59
N GLU A 225 -8.15 -12.04 -0.15
CA GLU A 225 -8.20 -12.28 -1.59
C GLU A 225 -9.06 -13.49 -1.97
N ASP A 226 -9.03 -14.56 -1.17
CA ASP A 226 -9.81 -15.77 -1.41
C ASP A 226 -11.31 -15.51 -1.34
N LEU A 227 -11.74 -14.72 -0.34
CA LEU A 227 -13.13 -14.29 -0.22
C LEU A 227 -13.57 -13.51 -1.46
N LEU A 228 -12.77 -12.53 -1.89
CA LEU A 228 -13.08 -11.73 -3.09
C LEU A 228 -13.15 -12.60 -4.34
N ALA A 229 -12.21 -13.53 -4.51
CA ALA A 229 -12.18 -14.44 -5.65
C ALA A 229 -13.40 -15.38 -5.67
N LEU A 230 -13.81 -15.90 -4.52
CA LEU A 230 -15.01 -16.75 -4.38
C LEU A 230 -16.30 -15.98 -4.66
N HIS A 231 -16.34 -14.68 -4.36
CA HIS A 231 -17.44 -13.79 -4.75
C HIS A 231 -17.36 -13.27 -6.20
N GLY A 232 -16.41 -13.76 -7.00
CA GLY A 232 -16.32 -13.49 -8.44
C GLY A 232 -15.33 -12.40 -8.86
N SER A 233 -14.53 -11.86 -7.95
CA SER A 233 -13.44 -10.95 -8.31
C SER A 233 -12.35 -11.70 -9.10
N ASN A 234 -11.66 -10.99 -10.00
CA ASN A 234 -10.45 -11.51 -10.65
C ASN A 234 -9.18 -11.33 -9.79
N THR A 235 -9.33 -11.25 -8.47
CA THR A 235 -8.21 -11.12 -7.53
C THR A 235 -7.36 -12.40 -7.55
N GLN A 236 -6.04 -12.23 -7.63
CA GLN A 236 -5.12 -13.37 -7.53
C GLN A 236 -4.99 -13.81 -6.07
N VAL A 237 -5.20 -15.11 -5.82
CA VAL A 237 -5.05 -15.73 -4.50
C VAL A 237 -3.64 -16.28 -4.30
N TRP A 238 -3.13 -16.22 -3.07
CA TRP A 238 -1.79 -16.67 -2.69
C TRP A 238 -1.90 -17.70 -1.56
N ASP A 239 -1.50 -17.34 -0.35
CA ASP A 239 -1.80 -18.10 0.86
C ASP A 239 -3.27 -17.94 1.25
N LEU A 240 -3.87 -18.99 1.78
CA LEU A 240 -5.25 -18.97 2.27
C LEU A 240 -5.31 -18.21 3.59
N ASN A 241 -6.05 -17.11 3.63
CA ASN A 241 -6.22 -16.31 4.84
C ASN A 241 -7.51 -16.71 5.54
N LEU A 242 -7.42 -17.09 6.80
CA LEU A 242 -8.59 -17.46 7.62
C LEU A 242 -8.69 -16.53 8.83
N LEU A 243 -9.92 -16.10 9.13
CA LEU A 243 -10.25 -15.53 10.43
C LEU A 243 -10.62 -16.65 11.40
N VAL A 244 -10.06 -16.59 12.61
CA VAL A 244 -10.37 -17.48 13.74
C VAL A 244 -10.39 -16.66 15.04
N GLU A 245 -11.01 -17.19 16.09
CA GLU A 245 -10.99 -16.53 17.41
C GLU A 245 -9.60 -16.57 18.06
N ASP A 246 -8.95 -17.74 17.99
CA ASP A 246 -7.61 -17.97 18.52
C ASP A 246 -6.70 -18.68 17.46
N PRO A 247 -5.85 -17.91 16.75
CA PRO A 247 -4.85 -18.44 15.82
C PRO A 247 -3.91 -19.46 16.42
N ARG A 248 -3.56 -19.38 17.71
CA ARG A 248 -2.64 -20.33 18.35
C ARG A 248 -3.34 -21.67 18.58
N ALA A 249 -4.60 -21.65 19.01
CA ALA A 249 -5.42 -22.85 19.15
C ALA A 249 -5.66 -23.52 17.79
N ALA A 250 -6.05 -22.74 16.78
CA ALA A 250 -6.22 -23.23 15.41
C ALA A 250 -4.91 -23.83 14.86
N ALA A 251 -3.78 -23.14 15.00
CA ALA A 251 -2.48 -23.63 14.58
C ALA A 251 -2.08 -24.92 15.31
N LYS A 252 -2.44 -25.07 16.60
CA LYS A 252 -2.23 -26.32 17.35
C LYS A 252 -3.02 -27.47 16.73
N VAL A 253 -4.27 -27.28 16.35
CA VAL A 253 -5.07 -28.32 15.66
C VAL A 253 -4.45 -28.69 14.31
N LEU A 254 -4.04 -27.69 13.52
CA LEU A 254 -3.41 -27.93 12.22
C LEU A 254 -2.08 -28.67 12.36
N ARG A 255 -1.27 -28.37 13.38
CA ARG A 255 -0.01 -29.09 13.64
C ARG A 255 -0.22 -30.58 13.95
N HIS A 256 -1.26 -30.92 14.72
CA HIS A 256 -1.61 -32.33 14.95
C HIS A 256 -2.07 -33.05 13.67
N SER A 257 -2.48 -32.29 12.66
CA SER A 257 -2.92 -32.80 11.36
C SER A 257 -1.81 -32.73 10.29
N GLY A 258 -0.55 -32.57 10.70
CA GLY A 258 0.61 -32.64 9.81
C GLY A 258 1.08 -31.29 9.22
N TYR A 259 0.47 -30.18 9.61
CA TYR A 259 0.97 -28.85 9.24
C TYR A 259 2.17 -28.45 10.08
N LYS A 260 3.07 -27.65 9.51
CA LYS A 260 4.22 -27.07 10.22
C LYS A 260 4.13 -25.56 10.19
N GLU A 261 4.51 -24.94 11.30
CA GLU A 261 4.64 -23.48 11.37
C GLU A 261 5.79 -23.03 10.47
N THR A 262 5.59 -21.90 9.79
CA THR A 262 6.53 -21.33 8.83
C THR A 262 6.75 -19.86 9.15
N THR A 263 7.75 -19.25 8.49
CA THR A 263 7.97 -17.81 8.60
C THR A 263 6.71 -17.04 8.22
N PRO A 264 6.43 -15.88 8.85
CA PRO A 264 5.32 -15.01 8.47
C PRO A 264 5.27 -14.72 6.97
N ASP A 265 4.07 -14.42 6.45
CA ASP A 265 3.91 -14.03 5.05
C ASP A 265 4.73 -12.77 4.77
N ALA A 266 5.53 -12.80 3.70
CA ALA A 266 6.35 -11.66 3.26
C ALA A 266 5.53 -10.37 3.07
N LYS A 267 4.21 -10.47 2.85
CA LYS A 267 3.31 -9.30 2.76
C LYS A 267 3.14 -8.54 4.08
N PHE A 268 3.42 -9.19 5.21
CA PHE A 268 3.31 -8.62 6.56
C PHE A 268 4.66 -8.53 7.27
N GLU A 269 5.77 -8.92 6.63
CA GLU A 269 7.10 -8.96 7.25
C GLU A 269 7.57 -7.58 7.75
N ASP A 270 7.17 -6.52 7.06
CA ASP A 270 7.46 -5.12 7.44
C ASP A 270 6.47 -4.55 8.47
N ASP A 271 5.55 -5.38 8.96
CA ASP A 271 4.46 -5.02 9.85
C ASP A 271 4.51 -5.86 11.13
N PRO A 272 5.31 -5.43 12.14
CA PRO A 272 5.57 -6.24 13.33
C PRO A 272 4.28 -6.58 14.09
N ASP A 273 3.31 -5.66 14.13
CA ASP A 273 2.05 -5.87 14.81
C ASP A 273 1.23 -7.00 14.17
N ILE A 274 1.17 -7.09 12.85
CA ILE A 274 0.44 -8.15 12.15
C ILE A 274 1.26 -9.44 12.13
N SER A 275 2.57 -9.36 11.92
CA SER A 275 3.46 -10.53 11.94
C SER A 275 3.48 -11.23 13.30
N GLU A 276 3.45 -10.49 14.41
CA GLU A 276 3.40 -11.08 15.76
C GLU A 276 2.03 -11.68 16.12
N ARG A 277 0.97 -11.21 15.47
CA ARG A 277 -0.43 -11.60 15.77
C ARG A 277 -1.01 -12.62 14.81
N THR A 278 -0.26 -13.03 13.78
CA THR A 278 -0.71 -14.04 12.81
C THR A 278 0.10 -15.32 12.96
N THR A 279 -0.47 -16.45 12.56
CA THR A 279 0.24 -17.73 12.55
C THR A 279 0.14 -18.34 11.17
N ARG A 280 1.29 -18.56 10.52
CA ARG A 280 1.36 -19.14 9.18
C ARG A 280 1.80 -20.59 9.25
N VAL A 281 0.94 -21.51 8.80
CA VAL A 281 1.23 -22.94 8.77
C VAL A 281 1.14 -23.49 7.36
N ALA A 282 1.96 -24.49 7.03
CA ALA A 282 1.97 -25.14 5.73
C ALA A 282 2.23 -26.64 5.86
N GLN A 283 1.66 -27.42 4.94
CA GLN A 283 2.00 -28.83 4.78
C GLN A 283 3.20 -28.96 3.84
N LEU A 284 4.08 -29.95 4.07
CA LEU A 284 5.39 -30.08 3.39
C LEU A 284 5.29 -30.14 1.85
N GLN A 285 4.16 -30.61 1.32
CA GLN A 285 3.91 -30.77 -0.11
C GLN A 285 2.85 -29.80 -0.67
N SER A 286 2.28 -28.94 0.17
CA SER A 286 1.29 -27.95 -0.28
C SER A 286 1.99 -26.71 -0.83
N SER A 287 1.52 -26.25 -1.99
CA SER A 287 1.91 -24.95 -2.55
C SER A 287 1.20 -23.76 -1.87
N THR A 288 0.19 -24.03 -1.06
CA THR A 288 -0.61 -23.04 -0.33
C THR A 288 -0.34 -23.15 1.17
N ALA A 289 0.12 -22.07 1.79
CA ALA A 289 0.10 -21.99 3.25
C ALA A 289 -1.23 -21.39 3.74
N VAL A 290 -1.51 -21.62 5.01
CA VAL A 290 -2.68 -21.10 5.72
C VAL A 290 -2.20 -20.05 6.70
N VAL A 291 -2.72 -18.83 6.57
CA VAL A 291 -2.45 -17.71 7.49
C VAL A 291 -3.66 -17.53 8.37
N LEU A 292 -3.47 -17.74 9.67
CA LEU A 292 -4.50 -17.60 10.69
C LEU A 292 -4.44 -16.20 11.30
N HIS A 293 -5.56 -15.50 11.24
CA HIS A 293 -5.73 -14.15 11.75
C HIS A 293 -6.74 -14.12 12.89
N TYR A 294 -6.52 -13.26 13.88
CA TYR A 294 -7.53 -12.94 14.88
C TYR A 294 -8.70 -12.19 14.24
N ALA A 295 -9.91 -12.74 14.28
CA ALA A 295 -11.11 -12.11 13.73
C ALA A 295 -11.36 -10.70 14.31
N LYS A 296 -11.14 -10.53 15.61
CA LYS A 296 -11.27 -9.23 16.31
C LYS A 296 -10.38 -8.13 15.75
N ASN A 297 -9.19 -8.46 15.26
CA ASN A 297 -8.26 -7.46 14.71
C ASN A 297 -8.74 -6.95 13.33
N TRP A 298 -9.65 -7.68 12.71
CA TRP A 298 -10.26 -7.35 11.43
C TRP A 298 -11.69 -6.81 11.60
N TYR A 299 -12.08 -6.42 12.82
CA TYR A 299 -13.43 -5.91 13.12
C TYR A 299 -14.54 -6.83 12.61
N PHE A 300 -14.29 -8.13 12.65
CA PHE A 300 -15.22 -9.16 12.18
C PHE A 300 -15.61 -10.06 13.35
N GLN A 301 -16.91 -10.31 13.47
CA GLN A 301 -17.46 -11.26 14.43
C GLN A 301 -17.67 -12.58 13.71
N LEU A 302 -17.03 -13.64 14.21
CA LEU A 302 -17.26 -14.99 13.69
C LEU A 302 -18.67 -15.44 14.02
N ASP A 303 -19.31 -16.08 13.05
CA ASP A 303 -20.62 -16.71 13.18
C ASP A 303 -20.53 -18.14 12.64
N ASP A 304 -20.89 -19.10 13.48
CA ASP A 304 -20.89 -20.53 13.16
C ASP A 304 -21.89 -20.88 12.04
N ARG A 305 -22.79 -19.95 11.70
CA ARG A 305 -23.83 -20.12 10.68
C ARG A 305 -23.40 -19.68 9.28
N ILE A 306 -22.16 -19.23 9.08
CA ILE A 306 -21.68 -18.77 7.77
C ILE A 306 -21.62 -19.96 6.78
N PRO A 307 -22.47 -19.98 5.73
CA PRO A 307 -22.49 -21.09 4.78
C PRO A 307 -21.15 -21.23 4.05
N GLY A 308 -20.60 -22.44 4.04
CA GLY A 308 -19.36 -22.73 3.32
C GLY A 308 -18.15 -21.91 3.75
N PHE A 309 -18.13 -21.41 4.99
CA PHE A 309 -17.06 -20.55 5.54
C PHE A 309 -16.87 -19.23 4.78
N LEU A 310 -17.80 -18.87 3.89
CA LEU A 310 -17.72 -17.70 3.04
C LEU A 310 -18.72 -16.62 3.50
N PRO A 311 -18.25 -15.57 4.19
CA PRO A 311 -19.13 -14.51 4.66
C PRO A 311 -19.62 -13.67 3.48
N PRO A 312 -20.77 -12.99 3.62
CA PRO A 312 -21.30 -12.16 2.56
C PRO A 312 -20.43 -10.90 2.35
N VAL A 313 -20.44 -10.38 1.12
CA VAL A 313 -19.58 -9.25 0.71
C VAL A 313 -19.80 -8.00 1.58
N HIS A 314 -21.03 -7.72 2.02
CA HIS A 314 -21.29 -6.54 2.85
C HIS A 314 -20.59 -6.62 4.21
N SER A 315 -20.56 -7.79 4.86
CA SER A 315 -19.85 -7.96 6.14
C SER A 315 -18.34 -7.80 5.97
N PHE A 316 -17.77 -8.34 4.87
CA PHE A 316 -16.37 -8.12 4.54
C PHE A 316 -16.06 -6.64 4.28
N LEU A 317 -16.91 -5.97 3.50
CA LEU A 317 -16.73 -4.56 3.16
C LEU A 317 -16.83 -3.67 4.41
N ASP A 318 -17.78 -3.94 5.32
CA ASP A 318 -17.87 -3.24 6.61
C ASP A 318 -16.58 -3.42 7.43
N SER A 319 -16.06 -4.64 7.52
CA SER A 319 -14.80 -4.92 8.22
C SER A 319 -13.61 -4.22 7.60
N MET A 320 -13.50 -4.20 6.26
CA MET A 320 -12.41 -3.49 5.56
C MET A 320 -12.51 -1.97 5.73
N ILE A 321 -13.71 -1.41 5.67
CA ILE A 321 -13.93 0.03 5.88
C ILE A 321 -13.63 0.41 7.33
N GLU A 322 -14.15 -0.33 8.32
CA GLU A 322 -13.85 -0.08 9.74
C GLU A 322 -12.34 -0.18 9.99
N PHE A 323 -11.67 -1.19 9.44
CA PHE A 323 -10.23 -1.33 9.56
C PHE A 323 -9.51 -0.10 8.98
N TRP A 324 -9.85 0.30 7.76
CA TRP A 324 -9.25 1.43 7.07
C TRP A 324 -9.46 2.75 7.82
N LEU A 325 -10.66 2.99 8.38
CA LEU A 325 -10.99 4.18 9.15
C LEU A 325 -10.25 4.28 10.49
N ASN A 326 -9.85 3.14 11.07
CA ASN A 326 -9.12 3.07 12.33
C ASN A 326 -7.60 3.07 12.17
N ILE A 327 -7.08 3.15 10.94
CA ILE A 327 -5.65 3.37 10.74
C ILE A 327 -5.31 4.77 11.23
N SER A 328 -4.35 4.90 12.16
CA SER A 328 -3.95 6.23 12.64
C SER A 328 -3.37 7.06 11.48
N SER A 329 -3.51 8.39 11.50
CA SER A 329 -2.92 9.24 10.45
C SER A 329 -1.40 9.04 10.31
N GLN A 330 -0.73 8.68 11.42
CA GLN A 330 0.69 8.34 11.42
C GLN A 330 0.94 7.00 10.71
N ASP A 331 0.20 5.95 11.07
CA ASP A 331 0.33 4.62 10.45
C ASP A 331 -0.09 4.62 8.98
N TYR A 332 -1.06 5.45 8.60
CA TYR A 332 -1.48 5.59 7.21
C TYR A 332 -0.32 6.05 6.31
N VAL A 333 0.53 6.93 6.84
CA VAL A 333 1.71 7.46 6.14
C VAL A 333 2.90 6.52 6.27
N ASP A 334 3.14 5.99 7.47
CA ASP A 334 4.30 5.13 7.76
C ASP A 334 4.17 3.74 7.14
N ARG A 335 2.96 3.18 7.12
CA ARG A 335 2.59 1.87 6.56
C ARG A 335 1.75 2.03 5.30
N LEU A 336 2.08 3.04 4.47
CA LEU A 336 1.29 3.38 3.29
C LEU A 336 1.05 2.18 2.34
N GLY A 337 2.03 1.29 2.17
CA GLY A 337 1.85 0.09 1.36
C GLY A 337 0.70 -0.81 1.87
N PHE A 338 0.61 -0.96 3.19
CA PHE A 338 -0.47 -1.69 3.84
C PHE A 338 -1.81 -0.92 3.78
N ALA A 339 -1.80 0.38 4.04
CA ALA A 339 -3.01 1.21 3.94
C ALA A 339 -3.61 1.20 2.52
N LEU A 340 -2.75 1.28 1.50
CA LEU A 340 -3.16 1.15 0.10
C LEU A 340 -3.63 -0.26 -0.24
N TYR A 341 -3.01 -1.29 0.34
CA TYR A 341 -3.48 -2.67 0.17
C TYR A 341 -4.92 -2.84 0.69
N ILE A 342 -5.24 -2.33 1.89
CA ILE A 342 -6.60 -2.31 2.41
C ILE A 342 -7.54 -1.53 1.48
N GLY A 343 -7.11 -0.34 1.03
CA GLY A 343 -7.85 0.45 0.04
C GLY A 343 -8.14 -0.31 -1.26
N CYS A 344 -7.19 -1.11 -1.75
CA CYS A 344 -7.39 -1.96 -2.93
C CYS A 344 -8.41 -3.08 -2.68
N LEU A 345 -8.42 -3.72 -1.51
CA LEU A 345 -9.43 -4.72 -1.17
C LEU A 345 -10.83 -4.12 -1.15
N ILE A 346 -10.96 -2.90 -0.60
CA ILE A 346 -12.21 -2.13 -0.65
C ILE A 346 -12.60 -1.87 -2.11
N CYS A 347 -11.68 -1.37 -2.96
CA CYS A 347 -11.95 -1.16 -4.39
C CYS A 347 -12.50 -2.40 -5.09
N TYR A 348 -11.89 -3.57 -4.86
CA TYR A 348 -12.34 -4.82 -5.50
C TYR A 348 -13.77 -5.18 -5.13
N CYS A 349 -14.24 -4.85 -3.93
CA CYS A 349 -15.63 -5.05 -3.56
C CYS A 349 -16.58 -4.29 -4.50
N TYR A 350 -16.22 -3.08 -4.92
CA TYR A 350 -17.06 -2.24 -5.79
C TYR A 350 -17.11 -2.72 -7.25
N ASP A 351 -16.23 -3.65 -7.65
CA ASP A 351 -16.29 -4.30 -8.96
C ASP A 351 -17.17 -5.56 -8.95
N LEU A 352 -17.65 -6.00 -7.78
CA LEU A 352 -18.47 -7.20 -7.62
C LEU A 352 -19.95 -6.96 -7.93
N GLN A 353 -20.58 -8.03 -8.39
CA GLN A 353 -22.04 -8.17 -8.48
C GLN A 353 -22.46 -9.24 -7.47
N THR A 354 -23.35 -8.87 -6.56
CA THR A 354 -23.98 -9.82 -5.63
C THR A 354 -25.21 -10.43 -6.31
N SER A 355 -25.41 -11.74 -6.13
CA SER A 355 -26.47 -12.50 -6.81
C SER A 355 -27.86 -11.94 -6.56
N ASP A 356 -28.10 -11.39 -5.36
CA ASP A 356 -29.44 -11.01 -4.90
C ASP A 356 -29.66 -9.48 -4.91
N ASP A 357 -28.59 -8.67 -4.91
CA ASP A 357 -28.69 -7.21 -4.69
C ASP A 357 -28.06 -6.36 -5.79
N GLY A 358 -27.58 -7.01 -6.85
CA GLY A 358 -26.92 -6.32 -7.96
C GLY A 358 -25.52 -5.82 -7.61
N PRO A 359 -25.04 -4.75 -8.28
CA PRO A 359 -23.66 -4.30 -8.13
C PRO A 359 -23.45 -3.61 -6.78
N VAL A 360 -22.32 -3.92 -6.12
CA VAL A 360 -21.90 -3.24 -4.88
C VAL A 360 -21.75 -1.73 -5.10
N LYS A 361 -21.44 -1.28 -6.33
CA LYS A 361 -21.36 0.14 -6.68
C LYS A 361 -22.71 0.88 -6.78
N ASN A 362 -23.82 0.23 -6.42
CA ASN A 362 -25.12 0.87 -6.33
C ASN A 362 -25.24 1.64 -5.00
N PRO A 363 -25.61 2.94 -5.00
CA PRO A 363 -25.83 3.68 -3.75
C PRO A 363 -26.82 3.02 -2.77
N ALA A 364 -27.81 2.28 -3.27
CA ALA A 364 -28.77 1.57 -2.41
C ALA A 364 -28.12 0.42 -1.60
N TYR A 365 -26.94 -0.06 -2.02
CA TYR A 365 -26.20 -1.10 -1.30
C TYR A 365 -25.73 -0.61 0.08
N ALA A 366 -25.67 0.70 0.31
CA ALA A 366 -25.36 1.31 1.60
C ALA A 366 -26.29 0.84 2.74
N GLU A 367 -27.52 0.41 2.45
CA GLU A 367 -28.44 -0.09 3.47
C GLU A 367 -27.97 -1.38 4.15
N LYS A 368 -27.06 -2.12 3.50
CA LYS A 368 -26.43 -3.33 4.05
C LYS A 368 -25.19 -3.05 4.88
N LEU A 369 -24.71 -1.81 4.87
CA LEU A 369 -23.52 -1.38 5.58
C LEU A 369 -23.90 -0.66 6.88
N LYS A 370 -22.98 -0.70 7.85
CA LYS A 370 -23.13 0.08 9.08
C LYS A 370 -23.30 1.57 8.76
N PRO A 371 -24.15 2.31 9.49
CA PRO A 371 -24.41 3.74 9.23
C PRO A 371 -23.13 4.57 9.06
N GLU A 372 -22.14 4.35 9.93
CA GLU A 372 -20.85 5.04 9.95
C GLU A 372 -19.96 4.78 8.72
N HIS A 373 -20.26 3.76 7.91
CA HIS A 373 -19.51 3.40 6.70
C HIS A 373 -20.18 3.92 5.42
N ARG A 374 -21.46 4.31 5.51
CA ARG A 374 -22.26 4.73 4.35
C ARG A 374 -21.67 5.96 3.66
N GLU A 375 -21.02 6.85 4.41
CA GLU A 375 -20.35 8.03 3.84
C GLU A 375 -19.18 7.65 2.91
N VAL A 376 -18.37 6.65 3.29
CA VAL A 376 -17.31 6.11 2.42
C VAL A 376 -17.92 5.52 1.16
N HIS A 377 -19.00 4.75 1.33
CA HIS A 377 -19.71 4.13 0.22
C HIS A 377 -20.30 5.14 -0.77
N TYR A 378 -21.02 6.14 -0.28
CA TYR A 378 -21.57 7.20 -1.13
C TYR A 378 -20.46 7.97 -1.85
N ASN A 379 -19.33 8.22 -1.18
CA ASN A 379 -18.22 8.90 -1.82
C ASN A 379 -17.63 8.09 -2.98
N ILE A 380 -17.37 6.79 -2.78
CA ILE A 380 -16.81 5.89 -3.80
C ILE A 380 -17.79 5.68 -4.96
N THR A 381 -19.08 5.46 -4.67
CA THR A 381 -20.10 5.19 -5.70
C THR A 381 -20.38 6.41 -6.58
N ALA A 382 -20.26 7.62 -6.02
CA ALA A 382 -20.49 8.85 -6.75
C ALA A 382 -19.20 9.53 -7.26
N ALA A 383 -18.01 8.97 -7.02
CA ALA A 383 -16.75 9.54 -7.51
C ALA A 383 -16.64 9.47 -9.04
N ASP A 384 -16.36 10.62 -9.66
CA ASP A 384 -15.92 10.68 -11.06
C ASP A 384 -14.52 10.02 -11.17
N PRO A 385 -14.23 9.21 -12.20
CA PRO A 385 -12.89 8.68 -12.46
C PRO A 385 -11.76 9.74 -12.50
N LYS A 386 -12.10 11.01 -12.72
CA LYS A 386 -11.17 12.15 -12.69
C LYS A 386 -10.96 12.75 -11.30
N GLU A 387 -11.78 12.39 -10.31
CA GLU A 387 -11.59 12.80 -8.92
C GLU A 387 -10.44 12.05 -8.25
N GLU A 388 -9.88 12.68 -7.23
CA GLU A 388 -8.84 12.09 -6.37
C GLU A 388 -9.34 10.79 -5.72
N SER A 389 -8.54 9.73 -5.81
CA SER A 389 -8.81 8.42 -5.19
C SER A 389 -9.22 8.55 -3.73
N PHE A 390 -10.19 7.76 -3.26
CA PHE A 390 -10.57 7.76 -1.85
C PHE A 390 -9.42 7.32 -0.91
N THR A 391 -8.39 6.67 -1.46
CA THR A 391 -7.23 6.17 -0.71
C THR A 391 -6.20 7.26 -0.36
N THR A 392 -6.43 8.54 -0.67
CA THR A 392 -5.49 9.59 -0.27
C THR A 392 -5.62 9.96 1.21
N THR A 393 -4.54 10.47 1.80
CA THR A 393 -4.49 10.78 3.23
C THR A 393 -5.55 11.81 3.65
N ASN A 394 -5.88 12.77 2.76
CA ASN A 394 -6.92 13.77 3.02
C ASN A 394 -8.31 13.12 3.06
N ARG A 395 -8.59 12.22 2.12
CA ARG A 395 -9.85 11.45 2.08
C ARG A 395 -9.97 10.54 3.29
N HIS A 396 -8.90 9.84 3.66
CA HIS A 396 -8.87 9.06 4.89
C HIS A 396 -9.22 9.90 6.12
N THR A 397 -8.54 11.04 6.31
CA THR A 397 -8.78 11.93 7.45
C THR A 397 -10.22 12.45 7.47
N TYR A 398 -10.76 12.83 6.31
CA TYR A 398 -12.15 13.22 6.16
C TYR A 398 -13.11 12.12 6.59
N HIS A 399 -12.93 10.91 6.08
CA HIS A 399 -13.84 9.80 6.34
C HIS A 399 -13.73 9.28 7.78
N ALA A 400 -12.53 9.25 8.37
CA ALA A 400 -12.34 8.93 9.78
C ALA A 400 -13.05 9.94 10.70
N ARG A 401 -13.06 11.23 10.35
CA ARG A 401 -13.86 12.23 11.06
C ARG A 401 -15.36 12.00 10.87
N ARG A 402 -15.83 11.86 9.62
CA ARG A 402 -17.26 11.64 9.33
C ARG A 402 -17.81 10.39 10.01
N SER A 403 -17.05 9.30 10.03
CA SER A 403 -17.45 8.07 10.72
C SER A 403 -17.74 8.32 12.20
N ARG A 404 -16.90 9.12 12.90
CA ARG A 404 -17.13 9.51 14.30
C ARG A 404 -18.37 10.38 14.45
N GLU A 405 -18.52 11.41 13.62
CA GLU A 405 -19.71 12.28 13.63
C GLU A 405 -21.01 11.49 13.39
N ILE A 406 -20.97 10.44 12.56
CA ILE A 406 -22.13 9.55 12.35
C ILE A 406 -22.40 8.70 13.59
N LYS A 407 -21.36 8.11 14.19
CA LYS A 407 -21.49 7.34 15.45
C LYS A 407 -22.05 8.20 16.59
N GLU A 408 -21.74 9.48 16.61
CA GLU A 408 -22.23 10.47 17.58
C GLU A 408 -23.61 11.05 17.23
N GLY A 409 -24.18 10.71 16.07
CA GLY A 409 -25.47 11.22 15.60
C GLY A 409 -25.44 12.67 15.12
N ILE A 410 -24.25 13.26 14.94
CA ILE A 410 -24.04 14.64 14.47
C ILE A 410 -24.25 14.73 12.95
N PHE A 411 -23.92 13.66 12.22
CA PHE A 411 -24.01 13.62 10.77
C PHE A 411 -24.84 12.43 10.28
N VAL A 412 -25.73 12.67 9.32
CA VAL A 412 -26.53 11.63 8.66
C VAL A 412 -26.07 11.51 7.21
N PRO A 413 -25.44 10.37 6.82
CA PRO A 413 -24.91 10.21 5.48
C PRO A 413 -26.04 10.06 4.45
N ARG A 414 -25.90 10.70 3.30
CA ARG A 414 -26.88 10.63 2.20
C ARG A 414 -26.19 10.39 0.85
N PRO A 415 -26.84 9.69 -0.10
CA PRO A 415 -26.32 9.55 -1.45
C PRO A 415 -26.04 10.92 -2.09
N TYR A 416 -24.92 11.03 -2.79
CA TYR A 416 -24.58 12.25 -3.53
C TYR A 416 -25.38 12.33 -4.84
N GLU A 417 -25.90 13.51 -5.15
CA GLU A 417 -26.51 13.79 -6.46
C GLU A 417 -25.43 13.85 -7.55
N LYS A 418 -25.65 13.14 -8.67
CA LYS A 418 -24.73 13.15 -9.81
C LYS A 418 -24.68 14.56 -10.43
N GLY A 419 -23.48 15.13 -10.55
CA GLY A 419 -23.26 16.41 -11.24
C GLY A 419 -23.36 17.67 -10.38
N VAL A 420 -23.65 17.54 -9.07
CA VAL A 420 -23.58 18.69 -8.15
C VAL A 420 -22.12 18.93 -7.76
N PHE A 421 -21.67 20.18 -7.95
CA PHE A 421 -20.31 20.62 -7.65
C PHE A 421 -19.92 20.29 -6.21
N ARG A 422 -18.90 19.44 -6.04
CA ARG A 422 -18.30 19.16 -4.74
C ARG A 422 -17.30 20.27 -4.43
N ALA A 423 -17.51 20.98 -3.32
CA ALA A 423 -16.44 21.80 -2.78
C ALA A 423 -15.19 20.90 -2.59
N PRO A 424 -14.00 21.31 -3.07
CA PRO A 424 -12.77 20.58 -2.82
C PRO A 424 -12.63 20.33 -1.32
N LEU A 425 -12.39 19.09 -0.90
CA LEU A 425 -12.32 18.72 0.52
C LEU A 425 -11.22 19.47 1.29
N THR A 426 -10.31 20.15 0.59
CA THR A 426 -9.34 21.11 1.14
C THR A 426 -9.98 22.39 1.70
N THR A 427 -11.26 22.67 1.42
CA THR A 427 -11.94 23.91 1.83
C THR A 427 -12.79 23.77 3.10
N VAL A 428 -12.92 22.58 3.67
CA VAL A 428 -13.61 22.42 4.96
C VAL A 428 -12.63 22.79 6.08
N SER A 429 -12.63 24.07 6.43
CA SER A 429 -11.86 24.65 7.54
C SER A 429 -11.97 23.80 8.80
N GLU A 430 -10.84 23.54 9.45
CA GLU A 430 -10.82 23.21 10.87
C GLU A 430 -11.57 24.32 11.61
N GLN A 431 -12.70 23.98 12.23
CA GLN A 431 -13.36 24.77 13.27
C GLN A 431 -13.37 23.94 14.53
#